data_AF-A0A7J7LRM0-F1
#
_entry.id   AF-A0A7J7LRM0-F1
#
_cell.length_a   1.000
_cell.length_b   1.000
_cell.length_c   1.000
_cell.angle_alpha   90.00
_cell.angle_beta   90.00
_cell.angle_gamma   90.00
#
_symmetry.space_group_name_H-M   'P 1'
#
loop_
_entity.id
_entity.type
_entity.pdbx_description
1 polymer ?
#
loop_
_entity_poly.entity_id
_entity_poly.type
_entity_poly.pdbx_seq_one_letter_code
_entity_poly.pdbx_strand_id
1 'polypeptide(L)'
;MVGDGSVSIILFWSLLLLLQDPCSCHSLCTDSSETLFLSLSLSLKKYFAERWDILIATGAPLTPKTPLVFCLCNGIVCCDPIEDLQLRRQFEAMNISDSTCAAFLKSIICSKCDQFSAELFKIDSETRSVLVLCNSTISANSIMSLNVTDDYCGNVWDACQNISIWNSTLPPLFHGIAEATVYSTSAKLTDIWQSKIAFCDKSNGSSVNGGICFNGEPYSLRKTEIQEPPKGLCLEKIANLSFLDMAAHPDRSNRVFLVNQQGQIWLANVPEEGSGKTMDVDESNPFLDFTDNVHFDTELGLMGIAFHPNFANNGRFFISYNCDKAEWPDCSGRCSCNMDVNCDPSKIGSQNGAMPCQYHSVISEFTANGTTLQPSLASKVNPSEVRRIFTMGLPYMGDHGGQILFGPADGYLYFMMGDGGGGGDPYNFAQNKKSPLGKIMRLDVDNIPSAKQITDLGLWGNYSIPKDNPYFEDKEMLPEIWALGFRNPWRCSFDSERPSYFFCGDSGQ
;
A
#
# COMPACT_ATOMS: atom_id res chain seq x y z
N MET A 1 -16.52 15.17 -30.57
CA MET A 1 -15.90 16.51 -30.70
C MET A 1 -15.87 17.07 -29.29
N VAL A 2 -14.85 16.75 -28.50
CA VAL A 2 -13.55 17.46 -28.40
C VAL A 2 -13.77 18.96 -28.09
N GLY A 3 -13.27 19.53 -27.00
CA GLY A 3 -12.18 19.02 -26.18
C GLY A 3 -11.97 19.64 -24.80
N ASP A 4 -11.05 18.93 -24.15
CA ASP A 4 -10.40 19.14 -22.88
C ASP A 4 -9.69 20.50 -22.76
N GLY A 5 -9.61 20.98 -21.52
CA GLY A 5 -8.71 22.02 -21.08
C GLY A 5 -8.27 21.72 -19.66
N SER A 6 -7.16 21.00 -19.58
CA SER A 6 -6.55 20.37 -18.41
C SER A 6 -6.17 21.37 -17.31
N VAL A 7 -6.68 21.17 -16.10
CA VAL A 7 -6.10 21.75 -14.87
C VAL A 7 -5.04 20.77 -14.39
N SER A 8 -3.77 21.02 -14.70
CA SER A 8 -2.69 20.23 -14.13
C SER A 8 -1.35 20.94 -14.16
N ILE A 9 -0.55 20.60 -13.15
CA ILE A 9 0.89 20.83 -12.99
C ILE A 9 1.24 22.11 -12.23
N ILE A 10 1.47 21.94 -10.91
CA ILE A 10 2.48 22.58 -10.03
C ILE A 10 2.34 22.04 -8.60
N LEU A 11 1.16 21.49 -8.23
CA LEU A 11 0.99 20.59 -7.07
C LEU A 11 1.96 19.40 -7.08
N PHE A 12 2.47 19.00 -8.25
CA PHE A 12 3.29 17.80 -8.40
C PHE A 12 4.63 17.84 -7.65
N TRP A 13 5.22 19.01 -7.37
CA TRP A 13 6.52 19.09 -6.70
C TRP A 13 6.44 19.12 -5.17
N SER A 14 5.47 19.84 -4.61
CA SER A 14 5.15 19.71 -3.19
C SER A 14 4.59 18.31 -2.91
N LEU A 15 3.79 17.74 -3.83
CA LEU A 15 3.23 16.40 -3.65
C LEU A 15 4.27 15.27 -3.83
N LEU A 16 5.28 15.41 -4.69
CA LEU A 16 6.35 14.39 -4.80
C LEU A 16 7.27 14.38 -3.58
N LEU A 17 7.46 15.52 -2.90
CA LEU A 17 8.18 15.58 -1.62
C LEU A 17 7.30 15.14 -0.44
N LEU A 18 5.97 15.33 -0.53
CA LEU A 18 5.00 14.80 0.43
C LEU A 18 4.79 13.29 0.31
N LEU A 19 5.01 12.68 -0.87
CA LEU A 19 4.89 11.24 -1.09
C LEU A 19 6.12 10.42 -0.62
N GLN A 20 7.10 11.06 0.02
CA GLN A 20 8.23 10.43 0.74
C GLN A 20 8.18 10.70 2.26
N ASP A 21 6.97 10.62 2.82
CA ASP A 21 6.54 11.03 4.17
C ASP A 21 7.54 10.84 5.34
N PRO A 22 7.53 11.81 6.28
CA PRO A 22 7.14 11.46 7.65
C PRO A 22 6.16 12.45 8.33
N CYS A 23 5.48 13.34 7.61
CA CYS A 23 4.55 14.32 8.22
C CYS A 23 3.08 13.95 8.01
N SER A 24 2.62 12.84 8.58
CA SER A 24 1.20 12.47 8.56
C SER A 24 0.56 12.60 9.94
N CYS A 25 -0.44 13.48 10.08
CA CYS A 25 -1.41 13.41 11.17
C CYS A 25 -2.84 13.78 10.72
N HIS A 26 -3.69 12.76 10.76
CA HIS A 26 -5.09 12.74 11.20
C HIS A 26 -5.88 14.04 11.36
N SER A 27 -6.86 14.20 10.47
CA SER A 27 -8.28 14.57 10.69
C SER A 27 -8.72 15.48 9.55
N LEU A 28 -9.63 15.00 8.72
CA LEU A 28 -10.29 15.84 7.71
C LEU A 28 -11.79 15.59 7.80
N CYS A 29 -12.45 16.50 8.51
CA CYS A 29 -13.75 17.00 8.10
C CYS A 29 -13.53 18.33 7.38
N THR A 30 -14.12 18.45 6.18
CA THR A 30 -14.34 19.67 5.35
C THR A 30 -13.08 20.27 4.68
N ASP A 31 -13.07 20.80 3.46
CA ASP A 31 -14.09 21.04 2.43
C ASP A 31 -13.43 21.12 1.03
N SER A 32 -14.21 20.75 0.00
CA SER A 32 -14.10 21.05 -1.44
C SER A 32 -12.71 21.22 -2.12
N SER A 33 -12.12 20.13 -2.63
CA SER A 33 -11.63 20.01 -4.04
C SER A 33 -10.91 18.68 -4.30
N GLU A 34 -11.54 17.53 -4.09
CA GLU A 34 -10.87 16.25 -4.30
C GLU A 34 -11.72 15.26 -5.11
N THR A 35 -11.67 15.41 -6.42
CA THR A 35 -12.03 14.34 -7.37
C THR A 35 -10.82 13.82 -8.14
N LEU A 36 -9.64 14.46 -8.00
CA LEU A 36 -8.38 14.05 -8.65
C LEU A 36 -7.44 13.24 -7.74
N PHE A 37 -7.59 13.32 -6.42
CA PHE A 37 -6.62 12.74 -5.48
C PHE A 37 -6.78 11.23 -5.27
N LEU A 38 -8.01 10.72 -5.30
CA LEU A 38 -8.30 9.30 -5.11
C LEU A 38 -7.90 8.43 -6.32
N SER A 39 -7.83 8.97 -7.54
CA SER A 39 -7.36 8.19 -8.70
C SER A 39 -5.83 8.15 -8.83
N LEU A 40 -5.13 9.14 -8.28
CA LEU A 40 -3.66 9.21 -8.33
C LEU A 40 -3.00 8.25 -7.33
N SER A 41 -3.56 8.08 -6.14
CA SER A 41 -3.03 7.21 -5.08
C SER A 41 -3.08 5.72 -5.43
N LEU A 42 -4.08 5.30 -6.20
CA LEU A 42 -4.20 3.92 -6.71
C LEU A 42 -3.22 3.60 -7.85
N SER A 43 -2.71 4.60 -8.56
CA SER A 43 -1.77 4.41 -9.67
C SER A 43 -0.29 4.46 -9.25
N LEU A 44 0.02 5.13 -8.14
CA LEU A 44 1.40 5.34 -7.67
C LEU A 44 1.94 4.23 -6.75
N LYS A 45 1.09 3.36 -6.21
CA LYS A 45 1.53 2.16 -5.46
C LYS A 45 2.33 1.16 -6.30
N LYS A 46 2.28 1.28 -7.62
CA LYS A 46 2.92 0.33 -8.55
C LYS A 46 4.42 0.54 -8.77
N TYR A 47 4.97 1.68 -8.34
CA TYR A 47 6.30 2.13 -8.80
C TYR A 47 7.38 2.28 -7.72
N PHE A 48 7.07 2.11 -6.43
CA PHE A 48 8.04 2.37 -5.34
C PHE A 48 8.10 1.28 -4.28
N ALA A 49 8.12 0.01 -4.72
CA ALA A 49 8.44 -1.12 -3.87
C ALA A 49 9.88 -1.57 -4.15
N GLU A 50 10.89 -0.76 -3.83
CA GLU A 50 12.26 -1.25 -3.71
C GLU A 50 13.11 -0.31 -2.85
N ARG A 51 13.42 -0.81 -1.63
CA ARG A 51 14.28 -0.24 -0.58
C ARG A 51 13.76 0.97 0.20
N TRP A 52 14.11 0.94 1.49
CA TRP A 52 14.27 1.98 2.51
C TRP A 52 13.42 1.70 3.74
N ASP A 53 14.10 1.28 4.82
CA ASP A 53 13.54 1.07 6.16
C ASP A 53 12.90 2.38 6.66
N ILE A 54 11.58 2.38 6.83
CA ILE A 54 10.83 3.55 7.31
C ILE A 54 10.72 3.47 8.84
N LEU A 55 11.54 4.28 9.52
CA LEU A 55 11.32 4.63 10.92
C LEU A 55 10.20 5.68 10.98
N ILE A 56 9.05 5.32 11.56
CA ILE A 56 7.88 6.20 11.72
C ILE A 56 8.22 7.32 12.72
N ALA A 57 8.36 8.57 12.27
CA ALA A 57 8.51 9.73 13.15
C ALA A 57 7.14 10.42 13.38
N THR A 58 6.52 10.13 14.53
CA THR A 58 5.29 10.79 14.98
C THR A 58 5.64 12.14 15.62
N GLY A 59 5.38 13.28 14.96
CA GLY A 59 5.59 14.55 15.66
C GLY A 59 5.39 15.89 14.94
N ALA A 60 5.17 15.96 13.63
CA ALA A 60 5.07 17.24 12.91
C ALA A 60 3.60 17.66 12.59
N PRO A 61 3.31 18.96 12.41
CA PRO A 61 4.24 20.10 12.48
C PRO A 61 4.66 20.42 13.93
N LEU A 62 5.95 20.71 14.15
CA LEU A 62 6.52 20.92 15.48
C LEU A 62 7.28 22.23 15.59
N THR A 63 7.34 22.77 16.80
CA THR A 63 8.29 23.82 17.19
C THR A 63 9.52 23.14 17.81
N PRO A 64 10.65 23.02 17.08
CA PRO A 64 11.79 22.28 17.57
C PRO A 64 12.39 23.02 18.78
N LYS A 65 12.68 22.27 19.86
CA LYS A 65 13.25 22.82 21.11
C LYS A 65 14.66 23.39 20.91
N THR A 66 15.34 22.96 19.84
CA THR A 66 16.65 23.43 19.41
C THR A 66 16.60 23.78 17.92
N PRO A 67 17.18 24.92 17.48
CA PRO A 67 17.17 25.31 16.08
C PRO A 67 17.82 24.27 15.16
N LEU A 68 17.28 24.11 13.94
CA LEU A 68 17.90 23.28 12.91
C LEU A 68 19.22 23.92 12.47
N VAL A 69 20.27 23.12 12.38
CA VAL A 69 21.65 23.62 12.17
C VAL A 69 22.05 23.53 10.69
N PHE A 70 21.51 22.55 9.94
CA PHE A 70 21.82 22.37 8.53
C PHE A 70 20.90 23.19 7.62
N CYS A 71 19.58 23.02 7.75
CA CYS A 71 18.59 23.70 6.91
C CYS A 71 18.19 25.10 7.39
N LEU A 72 18.59 25.48 8.61
CA LEU A 72 18.43 26.84 9.16
C LEU A 72 16.99 27.39 9.06
N CYS A 73 15.98 26.53 9.28
CA CYS A 73 14.58 26.92 9.35
C CYS A 73 14.20 27.30 10.79
N ASN A 74 13.45 28.39 10.96
CA ASN A 74 12.93 28.85 12.24
C ASN A 74 11.41 28.74 12.27
N GLY A 75 10.82 28.63 13.47
CA GLY A 75 9.36 28.60 13.63
C GLY A 75 8.77 27.19 13.67
N ILE A 76 7.55 27.05 13.19
CA ILE A 76 6.87 25.75 13.07
C ILE A 76 7.37 25.10 11.79
N VAL A 77 7.97 23.92 11.91
CA VAL A 77 8.65 23.22 10.81
C VAL A 77 8.26 21.74 10.78
N CYS A 78 8.57 21.09 9.67
CA CYS A 78 8.31 19.68 9.45
C CYS A 78 9.48 18.76 9.86
N CYS A 79 10.62 19.31 10.26
CA CYS A 79 11.79 18.53 10.62
C CYS A 79 12.19 18.71 12.09
N ASP A 80 12.64 17.62 12.71
CA ASP A 80 13.37 17.66 13.98
C ASP A 80 14.91 17.70 13.78
N PRO A 81 15.71 17.87 14.86
CA PRO A 81 17.18 17.89 14.76
C PRO A 81 17.82 16.58 14.26
N ILE A 82 17.15 15.44 14.42
CA ILE A 82 17.64 14.14 13.92
C ILE A 82 17.47 14.09 12.40
N GLU A 83 16.31 14.53 11.90
CA GLU A 83 16.02 14.62 10.47
C GLU A 83 16.91 15.66 9.78
N ASP A 84 17.13 16.83 10.39
CA ASP A 84 18.09 17.83 9.89
C ASP A 84 19.52 17.29 9.78
N LEU A 85 19.92 16.41 10.73
CA LEU A 85 21.20 15.70 10.67
C LEU A 85 21.23 14.62 9.57
N GLN A 86 20.11 13.94 9.31
CA GLN A 86 20.01 12.98 8.21
C GLN A 86 20.11 13.68 6.85
N LEU A 87 19.40 14.80 6.65
CA LEU A 87 19.49 15.60 5.44
C LEU A 87 20.90 16.15 5.22
N ARG A 88 21.60 16.53 6.30
CA ARG A 88 23.03 16.89 6.23
C ARG A 88 23.88 15.75 5.72
N ARG A 89 23.75 14.55 6.30
CA ARG A 89 24.52 13.36 5.88
C ARG A 89 24.22 13.00 4.44
N GLN A 90 22.96 13.11 4.01
CA GLN A 90 22.56 12.91 2.62
C GLN A 90 23.24 13.91 1.68
N PHE A 91 23.23 15.20 2.03
CA PHE A 91 23.90 16.24 1.26
C PHE A 91 25.42 16.06 1.20
N GLU A 92 26.07 15.70 2.32
CA GLU A 92 27.51 15.40 2.37
C GLU A 92 27.86 14.19 1.50
N ALA A 93 27.01 13.15 1.49
CA ALA A 93 27.18 11.98 0.65
C ALA A 93 27.06 12.28 -0.85
N MET A 94 26.46 13.42 -1.24
CA MET A 94 26.38 13.83 -2.64
C MET A 94 27.71 14.30 -3.24
N ASN A 95 28.69 14.63 -2.39
CA ASN A 95 30.05 15.02 -2.77
C ASN A 95 30.11 16.02 -3.95
N ILE A 96 29.32 17.09 -3.86
CA ILE A 96 29.15 18.08 -4.93
C ILE A 96 30.36 19.02 -4.93
N SER A 97 31.14 19.00 -6.01
CA SER A 97 32.38 19.78 -6.12
C SER A 97 32.14 21.28 -6.32
N ASP A 98 31.02 21.65 -6.95
CA ASP A 98 30.70 23.05 -7.27
C ASP A 98 29.82 23.68 -6.20
N SER A 99 30.25 24.82 -5.64
CA SER A 99 29.55 25.49 -4.53
C SER A 99 28.21 26.09 -4.94
N THR A 100 28.03 26.48 -6.21
CA THR A 100 26.78 27.04 -6.72
C THR A 100 25.74 25.94 -6.85
N CYS A 101 26.10 24.82 -7.48
CA CYS A 101 25.24 23.65 -7.56
C CYS A 101 24.90 23.09 -6.16
N ALA A 102 25.90 23.05 -5.27
CA ALA A 102 25.71 22.62 -3.88
C ALA A 102 24.71 23.50 -3.13
N ALA A 103 24.71 24.82 -3.35
CA ALA A 103 23.74 25.72 -2.73
C ALA A 103 22.29 25.45 -3.19
N PHE A 104 22.09 25.23 -4.48
CA PHE A 104 20.78 24.87 -5.04
C PHE A 104 20.26 23.53 -4.52
N LEU A 105 21.11 22.50 -4.53
CA LEU A 105 20.72 21.17 -4.04
C LEU A 105 20.45 21.17 -2.53
N LYS A 106 21.22 21.94 -1.75
CA LYS A 106 20.92 22.16 -0.33
C LYS A 106 19.54 22.79 -0.14
N SER A 107 19.22 23.83 -0.92
CA SER A 107 17.91 24.50 -0.86
C SER A 107 16.76 23.54 -1.17
N ILE A 108 16.92 22.68 -2.18
CA ILE A 108 15.91 21.66 -2.55
C ILE A 108 15.69 20.67 -1.41
N ILE A 109 16.76 20.10 -0.85
CA ILE A 109 16.66 19.10 0.23
C ILE A 109 16.08 19.72 1.50
N CYS A 110 16.44 20.97 1.79
CA CYS A 110 15.95 21.68 2.97
C CYS A 110 14.52 22.19 2.85
N SER A 111 13.91 22.21 1.66
CA SER A 111 12.49 22.54 1.49
C SER A 111 11.56 21.62 2.29
N LYS A 112 12.00 20.39 2.57
CA LYS A 112 11.30 19.45 3.47
C LYS A 112 11.09 20.01 4.87
N CYS A 113 12.03 20.82 5.35
CA CYS A 113 12.00 21.41 6.69
C CYS A 113 11.43 22.83 6.71
N ASP A 114 11.03 23.36 5.56
CA ASP A 114 10.59 24.75 5.44
C ASP A 114 9.29 25.00 6.20
N GLN A 115 9.14 26.23 6.71
CA GLN A 115 7.94 26.66 7.43
C GLN A 115 6.69 26.57 6.54
N PHE A 116 6.81 26.84 5.23
CA PHE A 116 5.70 26.72 4.30
C PHE A 116 5.17 25.28 4.22
N SER A 117 6.08 24.30 4.22
CA SER A 117 5.72 22.88 4.29
C SER A 117 4.89 22.59 5.53
N ALA A 118 5.21 23.21 6.68
CA ALA A 118 4.44 23.07 7.91
C ALA A 118 3.10 23.82 7.91
N GLU A 119 2.98 24.94 7.18
CA GLU A 119 1.75 25.72 7.06
C GLU A 119 0.69 25.06 6.18
N LEU A 120 1.10 24.19 5.24
CA LEU A 120 0.18 23.32 4.49
C LEU A 120 -0.65 22.39 5.41
N PHE A 121 -0.17 22.13 6.63
CA PHE A 121 -0.84 21.26 7.61
C PHE A 121 -1.71 22.04 8.63
N LYS A 122 -1.79 23.37 8.54
CA LYS A 122 -2.68 24.16 9.41
C LYS A 122 -4.05 24.36 8.76
N ILE A 123 -5.13 24.01 9.47
CA ILE A 123 -6.52 24.31 9.08
C ILE A 123 -6.96 25.57 9.84
N ASP A 124 -6.98 26.73 9.18
CA ASP A 124 -7.48 28.00 9.75
C ASP A 124 -8.25 28.77 8.68
N SER A 125 -9.35 29.42 9.06
CA SER A 125 -10.29 30.13 8.18
C SER A 125 -9.88 31.56 7.80
N GLU A 126 -8.64 31.96 8.08
CA GLU A 126 -8.15 33.31 7.77
C GLU A 126 -7.64 33.42 6.32
N THR A 127 -7.81 34.60 5.71
CA THR A 127 -7.20 34.93 4.41
C THR A 127 -5.68 34.83 4.50
N ARG A 128 -5.09 33.90 3.74
CA ARG A 128 -3.64 33.68 3.71
C ARG A 128 -3.01 34.34 2.49
N SER A 129 -1.88 35.00 2.71
CA SER A 129 -0.95 35.37 1.65
C SER A 129 -0.05 34.18 1.35
N VAL A 130 -0.22 33.53 0.19
CA VAL A 130 0.71 32.50 -0.28
C VAL A 130 2.00 33.19 -0.73
N LEU A 131 3.14 32.79 -0.14
CA LEU A 131 4.45 33.24 -0.60
C LEU A 131 4.65 32.71 -2.02
N VAL A 132 4.75 33.63 -2.99
CA VAL A 132 5.14 33.29 -4.34
C VAL A 132 6.55 32.72 -4.26
N LEU A 133 6.74 31.46 -4.67
CA LEU A 133 8.04 30.77 -4.72
C LEU A 133 8.96 31.34 -5.83
N CYS A 134 8.88 32.64 -6.06
CA CYS A 134 9.82 33.45 -6.80
C CYS A 134 10.48 34.40 -5.79
N ASN A 135 11.49 33.88 -5.08
CA ASN A 135 12.42 34.58 -4.18
C ASN A 135 12.02 34.79 -2.69
N SER A 136 12.39 33.83 -1.84
CA SER A 136 12.61 34.04 -0.42
C SER A 136 13.95 34.75 -0.19
N THR A 137 13.94 36.08 -0.06
CA THR A 137 14.77 36.91 0.87
C THR A 137 14.75 38.42 0.54
N ILE A 138 13.61 39.02 0.12
CA ILE A 138 13.51 40.50 0.03
C ILE A 138 12.19 41.02 0.60
N SER A 139 12.31 41.96 1.54
CA SER A 139 11.23 42.73 2.17
C SER A 139 10.36 43.47 1.15
N ALA A 140 9.04 43.42 1.35
CA ALA A 140 7.96 43.80 0.43
C ALA A 140 7.84 45.31 0.08
N ASN A 141 8.91 46.11 0.16
CA ASN A 141 8.86 47.57 -0.06
C ASN A 141 10.01 48.11 -0.93
N SER A 142 10.38 47.43 -2.02
CA SER A 142 11.35 47.94 -3.00
C SER A 142 10.75 48.02 -4.40
N ILE A 143 10.93 49.18 -5.05
CA ILE A 143 10.45 49.56 -6.40
C ILE A 143 11.31 48.86 -7.48
N MET A 144 11.44 47.54 -7.40
CA MET A 144 12.16 46.71 -8.39
C MET A 144 11.37 45.42 -8.73
N SER A 145 10.04 45.45 -8.68
CA SER A 145 9.17 44.37 -9.18
C SER A 145 9.03 44.34 -10.72
N LEU A 146 9.95 44.98 -11.43
CA LEU A 146 10.02 44.98 -12.89
C LEU A 146 11.39 44.42 -13.29
N ASN A 147 11.35 43.20 -13.86
CA ASN A 147 12.45 42.48 -14.52
C ASN A 147 13.32 41.55 -13.67
N VAL A 148 12.72 40.54 -13.04
CA VAL A 148 13.46 39.30 -12.74
C VAL A 148 12.60 38.09 -13.13
N THR A 149 12.74 37.65 -14.37
CA THR A 149 12.38 36.31 -14.84
C THR A 149 13.47 35.35 -14.36
N ASP A 150 13.43 34.91 -13.10
CA ASP A 150 14.35 33.91 -12.59
C ASP A 150 13.74 32.51 -12.74
N ASP A 151 14.14 31.83 -13.81
CA ASP A 151 13.85 30.41 -14.06
C ASP A 151 14.69 29.57 -13.09
N TYR A 152 14.15 29.28 -11.89
CA TYR A 152 14.83 28.47 -10.87
C TYR A 152 15.29 27.11 -11.43
N CYS A 153 14.46 26.47 -12.24
CA CYS A 153 14.85 25.24 -12.93
C CYS A 153 16.04 25.49 -13.86
N GLY A 154 15.97 26.54 -14.66
CA GLY A 154 17.04 26.91 -15.56
C GLY A 154 18.35 27.22 -14.84
N ASN A 155 18.28 27.83 -13.66
CA ASN A 155 19.43 28.13 -12.81
C ASN A 155 20.05 26.85 -12.21
N VAL A 156 19.21 25.89 -11.77
CA VAL A 156 19.68 24.57 -11.33
C VAL A 156 20.35 23.83 -12.48
N TRP A 157 19.75 23.84 -13.68
CA TRP A 157 20.36 23.23 -14.86
C TRP A 157 21.72 23.87 -15.17
N ASP A 158 21.77 25.19 -15.28
CA ASP A 158 22.99 25.89 -15.67
C ASP A 158 24.12 25.66 -14.67
N ALA A 159 23.81 25.60 -13.37
CA ALA A 159 24.78 25.35 -12.30
C ALA A 159 25.20 23.87 -12.18
N CYS A 160 24.28 22.92 -12.36
CA CYS A 160 24.52 21.51 -12.04
C CYS A 160 24.71 20.59 -13.25
N GLN A 161 24.41 21.03 -14.48
CA GLN A 161 24.28 20.13 -15.64
C GLN A 161 25.48 19.22 -15.91
N ASN A 162 26.70 19.73 -15.68
CA ASN A 162 27.95 19.02 -15.94
C ASN A 162 28.68 18.57 -14.67
N ILE A 163 28.05 18.76 -13.50
CA ILE A 163 28.61 18.42 -12.20
C ILE A 163 28.20 17.00 -11.85
N SER A 164 29.18 16.19 -11.49
CA SER A 164 28.97 14.83 -11.02
C SER A 164 28.38 14.85 -9.62
N ILE A 165 27.17 14.31 -9.46
CA ILE A 165 26.48 14.19 -8.17
C ILE A 165 26.51 12.72 -7.78
N TRP A 166 27.07 12.42 -6.61
CA TRP A 166 27.19 11.05 -6.10
C TRP A 166 25.96 10.68 -5.27
N ASN A 167 25.59 9.40 -5.22
CA ASN A 167 24.51 8.90 -4.36
C ASN A 167 23.22 9.76 -4.37
N SER A 168 22.82 10.28 -5.54
CA SER A 168 21.68 11.18 -5.66
C SER A 168 20.37 10.40 -5.47
N THR A 169 19.80 10.43 -4.27
CA THR A 169 18.50 9.84 -3.96
C THR A 169 17.32 10.79 -4.26
N LEU A 170 17.51 11.83 -5.09
CA LEU A 170 16.46 12.78 -5.48
C LEU A 170 15.51 12.14 -6.52
N PRO A 171 14.24 11.82 -6.18
CA PRO A 171 13.43 10.87 -6.94
C PRO A 171 12.57 11.42 -8.09
N PRO A 172 12.78 12.66 -8.58
CA PRO A 172 12.41 12.91 -9.98
C PRO A 172 13.49 13.57 -10.83
N LEU A 173 14.55 14.12 -10.24
CA LEU A 173 15.56 14.89 -10.99
C LEU A 173 16.57 14.02 -11.74
N PHE A 174 16.69 12.74 -11.42
CA PHE A 174 17.75 11.87 -11.96
C PHE A 174 17.24 10.60 -12.66
N HIS A 175 15.93 10.48 -12.91
CA HIS A 175 15.35 9.38 -13.69
C HIS A 175 14.75 9.93 -14.99
N GLY A 176 15.62 10.12 -15.98
CA GLY A 176 15.27 10.46 -17.35
C GLY A 176 15.16 9.21 -18.22
N ILE A 177 14.01 9.08 -18.88
CA ILE A 177 13.67 8.29 -20.08
C ILE A 177 14.71 7.25 -20.54
N ALA A 178 14.81 6.12 -19.83
CA ALA A 178 15.06 4.77 -20.33
C ALA A 178 15.17 3.83 -19.13
N GLU A 179 14.62 2.63 -19.25
CA GLU A 179 15.03 1.47 -18.45
C GLU A 179 16.55 1.29 -18.61
N ALA A 180 17.34 1.87 -17.72
CA ALA A 180 18.78 1.81 -17.75
C ALA A 180 19.28 1.01 -16.56
N THR A 181 19.68 -0.22 -16.84
CA THR A 181 20.40 -1.18 -16.01
C THR A 181 21.82 -0.70 -15.64
N VAL A 182 21.99 0.54 -15.15
CA VAL A 182 23.30 1.06 -14.76
C VAL A 182 23.19 1.83 -13.43
N TYR A 183 23.49 1.14 -12.33
CA TYR A 183 23.87 1.77 -11.07
C TYR A 183 25.22 2.49 -11.26
N SER A 184 25.22 3.70 -11.81
CA SER A 184 26.38 4.57 -11.70
C SER A 184 26.34 5.28 -10.36
N THR A 185 27.38 5.13 -9.56
CA THR A 185 27.53 5.81 -8.26
C THR A 185 27.70 7.33 -8.41
N SER A 186 27.85 7.82 -9.64
CA SER A 186 27.91 9.23 -10.00
C SER A 186 27.17 9.51 -11.31
N ALA A 187 26.32 10.54 -11.35
CA ALA A 187 25.62 10.95 -12.56
C ALA A 187 25.61 12.47 -12.74
N LYS A 188 25.71 12.94 -13.99
CA LYS A 188 25.46 14.34 -14.38
C LYS A 188 24.05 14.49 -14.90
N LEU A 189 23.45 15.68 -14.81
CA LEU A 189 22.11 15.88 -15.37
C LEU A 189 22.10 15.71 -16.90
N THR A 190 23.21 16.03 -17.58
CA THR A 190 23.36 15.79 -19.03
C THR A 190 23.45 14.31 -19.41
N ASP A 191 23.82 13.43 -18.48
CA ASP A 191 23.81 11.98 -18.71
C ASP A 191 22.39 11.41 -18.67
N ILE A 192 21.45 12.16 -18.07
CA ILE A 192 20.09 11.69 -17.75
C ILE A 192 19.03 12.40 -18.58
N TRP A 193 19.21 13.71 -18.83
CA TRP A 193 18.25 14.53 -19.55
C TRP A 193 18.82 14.99 -20.88
N GLN A 194 18.03 14.81 -21.92
CA GLN A 194 18.42 15.16 -23.29
C GLN A 194 18.57 16.67 -23.52
N SER A 195 17.96 17.53 -22.68
CA SER A 195 18.09 18.98 -22.76
C SER A 195 17.61 19.69 -21.49
N LYS A 196 18.00 20.98 -21.35
CA LYS A 196 17.46 21.92 -20.34
C LYS A 196 15.93 21.99 -20.36
N ILE A 197 15.35 21.99 -21.57
CA ILE A 197 13.89 22.04 -21.75
C ILE A 197 13.26 20.73 -21.24
N ALA A 198 13.80 19.57 -21.59
CA ALA A 198 13.29 18.29 -21.10
C ALA A 198 13.38 18.16 -19.56
N PHE A 199 14.46 18.69 -18.98
CA PHE A 199 14.64 18.78 -17.52
C PHE A 199 13.62 19.73 -16.87
N CYS A 200 13.37 20.89 -17.47
CA CYS A 200 12.42 21.87 -16.94
C CYS A 200 10.96 21.53 -17.20
N ASP A 201 10.63 20.86 -18.30
CA ASP A 201 9.26 20.41 -18.59
C ASP A 201 8.83 19.30 -17.63
N LYS A 202 9.75 18.42 -17.23
CA LYS A 202 9.47 17.40 -16.22
C LYS A 202 9.45 17.97 -14.80
N SER A 203 10.29 18.97 -14.53
CA SER A 203 10.37 19.61 -13.21
C SER A 203 9.37 20.75 -13.00
N ASN A 204 8.71 21.27 -14.03
CA ASN A 204 7.77 22.40 -13.87
C ASN A 204 6.49 22.32 -14.72
N GLY A 205 6.33 21.28 -15.55
CA GLY A 205 5.24 21.24 -16.53
C GLY A 205 5.50 22.19 -17.69
N SER A 206 5.40 21.66 -18.91
CA SER A 206 5.63 22.32 -20.20
C SER A 206 5.76 23.85 -20.17
N SER A 207 7.00 24.34 -20.32
CA SER A 207 7.25 25.76 -20.55
C SER A 207 7.27 26.00 -22.06
N VAL A 208 6.14 26.44 -22.61
CA VAL A 208 6.15 27.14 -23.90
C VAL A 208 5.83 28.60 -23.57
N ASN A 209 6.90 29.41 -23.49
CA ASN A 209 6.92 30.88 -23.39
C ASN A 209 7.08 31.52 -21.99
N GLY A 210 8.23 31.33 -21.33
CA GLY A 210 8.94 32.43 -20.65
C GLY A 210 8.22 33.23 -19.54
N GLY A 211 7.13 32.72 -18.99
CA GLY A 211 6.39 33.25 -17.85
C GLY A 211 5.54 32.09 -17.34
N ILE A 212 5.40 31.87 -16.04
CA ILE A 212 4.52 32.67 -15.19
C ILE A 212 4.94 32.36 -13.74
N CYS A 213 5.36 33.37 -12.98
CA CYS A 213 5.06 33.33 -11.54
C CYS A 213 3.53 33.46 -11.44
N PHE A 214 2.87 32.53 -10.75
CA PHE A 214 1.42 32.50 -10.59
C PHE A 214 0.89 33.87 -10.14
N ASN A 215 0.21 34.59 -11.03
CA ASN A 215 -0.73 35.64 -10.62
C ASN A 215 -2.09 34.96 -10.44
N GLY A 216 -2.32 34.38 -9.27
CA GLY A 216 -3.66 33.94 -8.91
C GLY A 216 -4.60 35.14 -8.80
N GLU A 217 -5.79 35.06 -9.40
CA GLU A 217 -6.85 36.04 -9.15
C GLU A 217 -7.35 35.90 -7.70
N PRO A 218 -7.61 37.01 -6.98
CA PRO A 218 -8.11 36.94 -5.62
C PRO A 218 -9.53 36.35 -5.58
N TYR A 219 -9.67 35.18 -4.94
CA TYR A 219 -10.97 34.57 -4.66
C TYR A 219 -11.53 35.11 -3.33
N SER A 220 -12.79 35.57 -3.32
CA SER A 220 -13.46 36.07 -2.11
C SER A 220 -14.55 35.12 -1.63
N LEU A 221 -14.36 34.56 -0.43
CA LEU A 221 -15.27 33.66 0.28
C LEU A 221 -16.49 34.37 0.92
N ARG A 222 -17.05 35.41 0.28
CA ARG A 222 -18.36 35.96 0.68
C ARG A 222 -19.43 35.52 -0.29
N LYS A 223 -19.75 34.23 -0.28
CA LYS A 223 -21.02 33.73 -0.80
C LYS A 223 -21.91 33.34 0.37
N THR A 224 -22.92 34.15 0.64
CA THR A 224 -24.09 33.84 1.49
C THR A 224 -25.05 32.90 0.74
N GLU A 225 -24.53 31.83 0.17
CA GLU A 225 -25.34 30.67 -0.22
C GLU A 225 -25.22 29.68 0.93
N ILE A 226 -26.35 29.22 1.46
CA ILE A 226 -26.36 28.08 2.38
C ILE A 226 -25.76 26.92 1.59
N GLN A 227 -24.49 26.59 1.85
CA GLN A 227 -23.85 25.39 1.32
C GLN A 227 -24.69 24.21 1.82
N GLU A 228 -25.44 23.56 0.93
CA GLU A 228 -25.78 22.16 1.20
C GLU A 228 -24.45 21.45 1.44
N PRO A 229 -24.26 20.75 2.58
CA PRO A 229 -23.03 20.03 2.82
C PRO A 229 -22.75 19.15 1.61
N PRO A 230 -21.50 19.11 1.10
CA PRO A 230 -21.19 18.29 -0.05
C PRO A 230 -21.66 16.87 0.23
N LYS A 231 -22.25 16.21 -0.77
CA LYS A 231 -22.57 14.78 -0.71
C LYS A 231 -21.25 14.01 -0.66
N GLY A 232 -20.71 13.85 0.55
CA GLY A 232 -19.43 13.22 0.83
C GLY A 232 -19.55 12.19 1.94
N LEU A 233 -18.46 11.44 2.16
CA LEU A 233 -18.33 10.51 3.27
C LEU A 233 -17.64 11.22 4.43
N CYS A 234 -18.22 11.11 5.63
CA CYS A 234 -17.56 11.54 6.87
C CYS A 234 -16.70 10.38 7.38
N LEU A 235 -15.47 10.67 7.80
CA LEU A 235 -14.58 9.68 8.39
C LEU A 235 -14.38 10.00 9.88
N GLU A 236 -14.76 9.07 10.76
CA GLU A 236 -14.49 9.13 12.20
C GLU A 236 -13.29 8.24 12.54
N LYS A 237 -12.24 8.83 13.11
CA LYS A 237 -11.14 8.02 13.67
C LYS A 237 -11.62 7.35 14.94
N ILE A 238 -11.66 6.02 14.92
CA ILE A 238 -11.96 5.24 16.12
C ILE A 238 -10.72 4.66 16.81
N ALA A 239 -9.57 4.51 16.14
CA ALA A 239 -8.34 3.99 16.78
C ALA A 239 -7.06 4.49 16.09
N ASN A 240 -5.91 4.38 16.77
CA ASN A 240 -4.58 4.65 16.22
C ASN A 240 -3.74 3.37 16.09
N LEU A 241 -4.31 2.35 15.45
CA LEU A 241 -3.71 1.03 15.27
C LEU A 241 -3.73 0.66 13.79
N SER A 242 -2.82 -0.22 13.37
CA SER A 242 -2.73 -0.70 11.99
C SER A 242 -3.07 -2.17 11.92
N PHE A 243 -4.13 -2.49 11.18
CA PHE A 243 -4.60 -3.86 10.93
C PHE A 243 -4.69 -4.10 9.42
N LEU A 244 -4.43 -5.33 9.00
CA LEU A 244 -4.53 -5.77 7.62
C LEU A 244 -5.97 -6.11 7.22
N ASP A 245 -6.73 -6.71 8.15
CA ASP A 245 -8.11 -7.15 7.93
C ASP A 245 -9.01 -6.81 9.12
N MET A 246 -10.31 -6.68 8.83
CA MET A 246 -11.37 -6.55 9.81
C MET A 246 -12.58 -7.40 9.40
N ALA A 247 -13.02 -8.30 10.27
CA ALA A 247 -14.22 -9.09 10.07
C ALA A 247 -15.27 -8.81 11.15
N ALA A 248 -16.51 -8.57 10.75
CA ALA A 248 -17.61 -8.40 11.70
C ALA A 248 -17.88 -9.71 12.46
N HIS A 249 -18.23 -9.59 13.74
CA HIS A 249 -18.62 -10.76 14.52
C HIS A 249 -19.96 -11.32 14.00
N PRO A 250 -20.08 -12.64 13.77
CA PRO A 250 -21.29 -13.22 13.15
C PRO A 250 -22.59 -13.12 13.96
N ASP A 251 -22.54 -12.57 15.18
CA ASP A 251 -23.69 -12.45 16.09
C ASP A 251 -24.49 -11.15 15.89
N ARG A 252 -24.13 -10.32 14.89
CA ARG A 252 -24.74 -9.02 14.62
C ARG A 252 -24.56 -7.98 15.74
N SER A 253 -23.58 -8.20 16.62
CA SER A 253 -23.13 -7.17 17.56
C SER A 253 -22.17 -6.19 16.86
N ASN A 254 -21.75 -5.15 17.59
CA ASN A 254 -20.70 -4.23 17.13
C ASN A 254 -19.29 -4.79 17.34
N ARG A 255 -19.16 -6.10 17.61
CA ARG A 255 -17.85 -6.74 17.76
C ARG A 255 -17.21 -6.95 16.40
N VAL A 256 -15.90 -6.75 16.34
CA VAL A 256 -15.07 -6.99 15.16
C VAL A 256 -13.82 -7.74 15.54
N PHE A 257 -13.34 -8.56 14.61
CA PHE A 257 -12.05 -9.22 14.65
C PHE A 257 -11.06 -8.42 13.82
N LEU A 258 -9.97 -7.99 14.43
CA LEU A 258 -8.93 -7.17 13.83
C LEU A 258 -7.69 -8.03 13.65
N VAL A 259 -7.16 -8.10 12.43
CA VAL A 259 -6.06 -8.99 12.05
C VAL A 259 -4.83 -8.16 11.73
N ASN A 260 -3.67 -8.48 12.32
CA ASN A 260 -2.40 -7.95 11.83
C ASN A 260 -1.68 -8.97 10.93
N GLN A 261 -0.67 -8.49 10.22
CA GLN A 261 0.11 -9.30 9.30
C GLN A 261 0.97 -10.34 10.01
N GLN A 262 1.39 -10.08 11.25
CA GLN A 262 2.28 -10.95 12.03
C GLN A 262 1.62 -12.23 12.54
N GLY A 263 0.29 -12.36 12.52
CA GLY A 263 -0.40 -13.59 12.94
C GLY A 263 -1.28 -13.46 14.18
N GLN A 264 -1.63 -12.25 14.60
CA GLN A 264 -2.48 -11.99 15.75
C GLN A 264 -3.86 -11.48 15.32
N ILE A 265 -4.87 -11.88 16.08
CA ILE A 265 -6.26 -11.49 15.89
C ILE A 265 -6.79 -10.98 17.21
N TRP A 266 -7.36 -9.77 17.24
CA TRP A 266 -7.99 -9.18 18.42
C TRP A 266 -9.49 -9.06 18.24
N LEU A 267 -10.21 -9.19 19.35
CA LEU A 267 -11.63 -8.92 19.42
C LEU A 267 -11.84 -7.52 20.02
N ALA A 268 -12.57 -6.65 19.32
CA ALA A 268 -12.83 -5.28 19.77
C ALA A 268 -14.29 -4.90 19.53
N ASN A 269 -14.76 -3.85 20.22
CA ASN A 269 -16.09 -3.27 20.01
C ASN A 269 -15.96 -1.97 19.22
N VAL A 270 -16.65 -1.88 18.09
CA VAL A 270 -16.77 -0.63 17.33
C VAL A 270 -17.73 0.30 18.10
N PRO A 271 -17.30 1.54 18.43
CA PRO A 271 -18.16 2.52 19.09
C PRO A 271 -19.31 2.95 18.19
N GLU A 272 -20.39 3.48 18.79
CA GLU A 272 -21.48 4.09 18.01
C GLU A 272 -20.96 5.28 17.21
N GLU A 273 -21.45 5.43 15.99
CA GLU A 273 -21.12 6.55 15.10
C GLU A 273 -21.40 7.90 15.78
N GLY A 274 -20.41 8.79 15.74
CA GLY A 274 -20.50 10.14 16.32
C GLY A 274 -20.44 10.15 17.86
N SER A 275 -20.18 9.02 18.50
CA SER A 275 -20.05 8.98 19.96
C SER A 275 -18.75 9.63 20.47
N GLY A 276 -17.75 9.83 19.59
CA GLY A 276 -16.44 10.37 19.95
C GLY A 276 -15.61 9.43 20.83
N LYS A 277 -16.04 8.18 21.00
CA LYS A 277 -15.31 7.15 21.74
C LYS A 277 -14.29 6.48 20.83
N THR A 278 -13.17 6.08 21.41
CA THR A 278 -12.19 5.24 20.72
C THR A 278 -12.55 3.77 20.85
N MET A 279 -12.29 2.98 19.80
CA MET A 279 -12.26 1.53 19.84
C MET A 279 -11.10 1.10 20.72
N ASP A 280 -11.42 0.41 21.81
CA ASP A 280 -10.46 -0.15 22.74
C ASP A 280 -10.06 -1.56 22.28
N VAL A 281 -8.75 -1.80 22.17
CA VAL A 281 -8.18 -3.09 21.77
C VAL A 281 -7.20 -3.50 22.87
N ASP A 282 -7.51 -4.59 23.56
CA ASP A 282 -6.59 -5.17 24.55
C ASP A 282 -5.48 -5.93 23.82
N GLU A 283 -4.42 -5.21 23.43
CA GLU A 283 -3.26 -5.77 22.72
C GLU A 283 -2.59 -6.92 23.51
N SER A 284 -2.73 -6.95 24.84
CA SER A 284 -2.14 -7.97 25.71
C SER A 284 -2.90 -9.30 25.69
N ASN A 285 -4.12 -9.32 25.17
CA ASN A 285 -4.97 -10.50 25.15
C ASN A 285 -5.62 -10.70 23.77
N PRO A 286 -4.84 -11.13 22.76
CA PRO A 286 -5.40 -11.47 21.46
C PRO A 286 -6.41 -12.62 21.55
N PHE A 287 -7.43 -12.56 20.70
CA PHE A 287 -8.38 -13.64 20.47
C PHE A 287 -7.67 -14.90 19.98
N LEU A 288 -6.73 -14.74 19.04
CA LEU A 288 -5.82 -15.76 18.54
C LEU A 288 -4.43 -15.16 18.39
N ASP A 289 -3.40 -15.85 18.91
CA ASP A 289 -2.00 -15.56 18.61
C ASP A 289 -1.40 -16.76 17.90
N PHE A 290 -1.06 -16.58 16.62
CA PHE A 290 -0.50 -17.61 15.76
C PHE A 290 0.86 -17.18 15.16
N THR A 291 1.54 -16.24 15.84
CA THR A 291 2.81 -15.64 15.38
C THR A 291 3.93 -16.66 15.17
N ASP A 292 4.00 -17.72 15.99
CA ASP A 292 5.02 -18.78 15.87
C ASP A 292 4.94 -19.58 14.56
N ASN A 293 3.81 -19.52 13.86
CA ASN A 293 3.52 -20.32 12.68
C ASN A 293 3.35 -19.48 11.40
N VAL A 294 3.30 -18.15 11.55
CA VAL A 294 3.11 -17.19 10.46
C VAL A 294 4.45 -16.58 10.08
N HIS A 295 4.83 -16.74 8.82
CA HIS A 295 5.89 -15.96 8.22
C HIS A 295 5.29 -14.72 7.59
N PHE A 296 5.81 -13.54 7.93
CA PHE A 296 5.35 -12.27 7.40
C PHE A 296 6.50 -11.46 6.79
N ASP A 297 6.18 -10.77 5.71
CA ASP A 297 7.04 -9.82 5.00
C ASP A 297 6.10 -8.81 4.29
N THR A 298 6.55 -8.10 3.27
CA THR A 298 5.82 -7.05 2.57
C THR A 298 4.47 -7.54 2.01
N GLU A 299 4.42 -8.75 1.44
CA GLU A 299 3.21 -9.34 0.85
C GLU A 299 2.82 -10.70 1.45
N LEU A 300 3.51 -11.11 2.52
CA LEU A 300 3.27 -12.37 3.22
C LEU A 300 2.79 -12.08 4.64
N GLY A 301 2.01 -12.99 5.21
CA GLY A 301 1.59 -12.90 6.61
C GLY A 301 0.28 -13.60 6.85
N LEU A 302 -0.45 -13.17 7.87
CA LEU A 302 -1.84 -13.54 8.09
C LEU A 302 -2.74 -12.66 7.22
N MET A 303 -3.20 -13.21 6.09
CA MET A 303 -3.80 -12.48 4.98
C MET A 303 -5.32 -12.32 5.08
N GLY A 304 -6.00 -13.21 5.81
CA GLY A 304 -7.44 -13.09 5.96
C GLY A 304 -8.03 -14.01 7.03
N ILE A 305 -9.23 -13.65 7.48
CA ILE A 305 -10.07 -14.42 8.40
C ILE A 305 -11.48 -14.56 7.81
N ALA A 306 -12.07 -15.75 7.96
CA ALA A 306 -13.46 -15.98 7.58
C ALA A 306 -14.18 -16.85 8.62
N PHE A 307 -15.40 -16.47 8.99
CA PHE A 307 -16.24 -17.23 9.90
C PHE A 307 -17.18 -18.14 9.12
N HIS A 308 -17.29 -19.39 9.55
CA HIS A 308 -18.26 -20.30 8.97
C HIS A 308 -19.69 -19.69 9.04
N PRO A 309 -20.56 -19.87 8.04
CA PRO A 309 -21.92 -19.31 8.06
C PRO A 309 -22.74 -19.74 9.31
N ASN A 310 -22.43 -20.92 9.84
CA ASN A 310 -23.00 -21.48 11.07
C ASN A 310 -22.11 -21.28 12.33
N PHE A 311 -21.22 -20.29 12.36
CA PHE A 311 -20.26 -20.05 13.44
C PHE A 311 -20.90 -19.99 14.83
N ALA A 312 -22.08 -19.36 14.95
CA ALA A 312 -22.79 -19.25 16.23
C ALA A 312 -23.10 -20.61 16.88
N ASN A 313 -23.23 -21.67 16.06
CA ASN A 313 -23.55 -23.02 16.54
C ASN A 313 -22.33 -23.96 16.52
N ASN A 314 -21.43 -23.82 15.54
CA ASN A 314 -20.31 -24.76 15.37
C ASN A 314 -18.95 -24.19 15.79
N GLY A 315 -18.85 -22.89 16.02
CA GLY A 315 -17.63 -22.20 16.43
C GLY A 315 -16.47 -22.28 15.44
N ARG A 316 -16.72 -22.64 14.17
CA ARG A 316 -15.68 -22.83 13.15
C ARG A 316 -15.31 -21.52 12.49
N PHE A 317 -14.02 -21.20 12.48
CA PHE A 317 -13.49 -20.07 11.74
C PHE A 317 -12.20 -20.50 11.05
N PHE A 318 -11.81 -19.74 10.03
CA PHE A 318 -10.71 -20.08 9.15
C PHE A 318 -9.80 -18.87 9.03
N ILE A 319 -8.51 -19.14 8.92
CA ILE A 319 -7.50 -18.13 8.62
C ILE A 319 -6.73 -18.55 7.37
N SER A 320 -6.34 -17.55 6.58
CA SER A 320 -5.43 -17.69 5.45
C SER A 320 -4.12 -17.00 5.80
N TYR A 321 -3.01 -17.71 5.73
CA TYR A 321 -1.71 -17.19 6.15
C TYR A 321 -0.56 -17.79 5.36
N ASN A 322 0.62 -17.18 5.49
CA ASN A 322 1.86 -17.70 4.94
C ASN A 322 2.76 -18.27 6.03
N CYS A 323 3.46 -19.35 5.71
CA CYS A 323 4.44 -19.96 6.61
C CYS A 323 5.74 -20.28 5.89
N ASP A 324 6.83 -20.40 6.64
CA ASP A 324 8.15 -20.78 6.12
C ASP A 324 8.47 -22.24 6.48
N LYS A 325 8.67 -23.07 5.47
CA LYS A 325 9.12 -24.46 5.63
C LYS A 325 10.50 -24.60 6.28
N ALA A 326 11.36 -23.59 6.14
CA ALA A 326 12.68 -23.57 6.76
C ALA A 326 12.60 -23.37 8.28
N GLU A 327 11.60 -22.61 8.77
CA GLU A 327 11.41 -22.31 10.18
C GLU A 327 10.46 -23.32 10.86
N TRP A 328 9.38 -23.70 10.17
CA TRP A 328 8.38 -24.62 10.68
C TRP A 328 8.22 -25.83 9.74
N PRO A 329 8.75 -27.02 10.09
CA PRO A 329 8.72 -28.19 9.21
C PRO A 329 7.32 -28.69 8.82
N ASP A 330 6.29 -28.43 9.64
CA ASP A 330 4.91 -28.79 9.28
C ASP A 330 4.33 -27.85 8.23
N CYS A 331 4.96 -26.70 7.96
CA CYS A 331 4.69 -25.86 6.79
C CYS A 331 5.11 -26.60 5.52
N SER A 332 4.26 -27.53 5.09
CA SER A 332 4.52 -28.40 3.96
C SER A 332 3.29 -28.48 3.06
N GLY A 333 3.55 -28.53 1.76
CA GLY A 333 2.55 -28.66 0.73
C GLY A 333 3.20 -28.96 -0.62
N ARG A 334 2.37 -29.27 -1.61
CA ARG A 334 2.82 -29.39 -2.99
C ARG A 334 3.26 -28.01 -3.48
N CYS A 335 4.38 -27.93 -4.20
CA CYS A 335 4.81 -26.70 -4.84
C CYS A 335 3.87 -26.36 -6.01
N SER A 336 3.36 -25.13 -6.07
CA SER A 336 2.48 -24.70 -7.16
C SER A 336 3.22 -24.56 -8.50
N CYS A 337 4.52 -24.27 -8.48
CA CYS A 337 5.40 -24.44 -9.64
C CYS A 337 5.91 -25.88 -9.73
N ASN A 338 5.35 -26.66 -10.65
CA ASN A 338 5.79 -28.03 -10.89
C ASN A 338 5.59 -28.43 -12.37
N MET A 339 6.06 -29.63 -12.71
CA MET A 339 6.02 -30.13 -14.09
C MET A 339 4.60 -30.24 -14.67
N ASP A 340 3.57 -30.42 -13.84
CA ASP A 340 2.17 -30.52 -14.29
C ASP A 340 1.65 -29.17 -14.84
N VAL A 341 2.30 -28.08 -14.44
CA VAL A 341 2.01 -26.71 -14.91
C VAL A 341 3.13 -26.12 -15.77
N ASN A 342 4.02 -26.97 -16.30
CA ASN A 342 5.18 -26.59 -17.11
C ASN A 342 6.14 -25.62 -16.39
N CYS A 343 6.24 -25.72 -15.07
CA CYS A 343 7.16 -24.93 -14.27
C CYS A 343 8.20 -25.82 -13.58
N ASP A 344 9.47 -25.45 -13.71
CA ASP A 344 10.57 -26.15 -13.05
C ASP A 344 11.12 -25.23 -11.95
N PRO A 345 10.86 -25.53 -10.66
CA PRO A 345 11.28 -24.66 -9.57
C PRO A 345 12.80 -24.52 -9.50
N SER A 346 13.59 -25.46 -10.03
CA SER A 346 15.05 -25.35 -10.07
C SER A 346 15.56 -24.29 -11.04
N LYS A 347 14.72 -23.84 -11.98
CA LYS A 347 15.02 -22.77 -12.94
C LYS A 347 14.63 -21.39 -12.43
N ILE A 348 13.93 -21.32 -11.31
CA ILE A 348 13.61 -20.07 -10.64
C ILE A 348 14.77 -19.73 -9.70
N GLY A 349 15.39 -18.57 -9.89
CA GLY A 349 16.45 -18.09 -9.00
C GLY A 349 15.92 -17.76 -7.60
N SER A 350 16.80 -17.72 -6.60
CA SER A 350 16.39 -17.26 -5.28
C SER A 350 16.07 -15.77 -5.30
N GLN A 351 14.97 -15.37 -4.64
CA GLN A 351 14.61 -13.97 -4.42
C GLN A 351 14.86 -13.64 -2.96
N ASN A 352 15.67 -12.60 -2.68
CA ASN A 352 16.09 -12.22 -1.32
C ASN A 352 16.59 -13.40 -0.44
N GLY A 353 17.19 -14.43 -1.06
CA GLY A 353 17.68 -15.60 -0.35
C GLY A 353 16.66 -16.72 -0.12
N ALA A 354 15.37 -16.49 -0.40
CA ALA A 354 14.35 -17.52 -0.34
C ALA A 354 14.41 -18.45 -1.56
N MET A 355 14.29 -19.74 -1.31
CA MET A 355 14.20 -20.74 -2.39
C MET A 355 12.76 -20.84 -2.91
N PRO A 356 12.55 -21.17 -4.20
CA PRO A 356 11.22 -21.42 -4.74
C PRO A 356 10.48 -22.48 -3.92
N CYS A 357 9.23 -22.20 -3.57
CA CYS A 357 8.38 -23.06 -2.73
C CYS A 357 8.92 -23.33 -1.31
N GLN A 358 9.75 -22.42 -0.78
CA GLN A 358 10.06 -22.35 0.64
C GLN A 358 8.83 -21.88 1.44
N TYR A 359 8.25 -20.74 1.04
CA TYR A 359 7.03 -20.22 1.64
C TYR A 359 5.80 -20.94 1.10
N HIS A 360 4.79 -21.10 1.96
CA HIS A 360 3.52 -21.69 1.58
C HIS A 360 2.38 -20.73 1.88
N SER A 361 1.32 -20.79 1.06
CA SER A 361 0.02 -20.20 1.40
C SER A 361 -0.88 -21.30 1.95
N VAL A 362 -1.46 -21.06 3.12
CA VAL A 362 -2.18 -22.05 3.91
C VAL A 362 -3.53 -21.50 4.35
N ILE A 363 -4.56 -22.35 4.28
CA ILE A 363 -5.86 -22.11 4.92
C ILE A 363 -6.04 -23.15 6.01
N SER A 364 -6.25 -22.70 7.24
CA SER A 364 -6.45 -23.57 8.40
C SER A 364 -7.75 -23.27 9.13
N GLU A 365 -8.41 -24.34 9.59
CA GLU A 365 -9.62 -24.31 10.41
C GLU A 365 -9.25 -24.28 11.89
N PHE A 366 -9.94 -23.43 12.65
CA PHE A 366 -9.86 -23.29 14.10
C PHE A 366 -11.25 -23.36 14.72
N THR A 367 -11.30 -23.54 16.05
CA THR A 367 -12.57 -23.63 16.79
C THR A 367 -12.61 -22.73 18.03
N ALA A 368 -13.74 -22.06 18.22
CA ALA A 368 -14.10 -21.31 19.42
C ALA A 368 -14.80 -22.15 20.50
N ASN A 369 -15.12 -23.43 20.22
CA ASN A 369 -15.87 -24.28 21.17
C ASN A 369 -15.05 -24.73 22.39
N GLY A 370 -13.72 -24.59 22.35
CA GLY A 370 -12.84 -25.08 23.42
C GLY A 370 -12.86 -24.22 24.70
N THR A 371 -13.29 -22.96 24.62
CA THR A 371 -13.18 -22.00 25.73
C THR A 371 -14.52 -21.64 26.39
N THR A 372 -15.65 -21.87 25.73
CA THR A 372 -16.99 -21.54 26.25
C THR A 372 -18.06 -22.51 25.72
N LEU A 373 -19.20 -22.64 26.43
CA LEU A 373 -20.37 -23.40 25.95
C LEU A 373 -21.08 -22.76 24.74
N GLN A 374 -20.80 -21.49 24.46
CA GLN A 374 -21.35 -20.73 23.34
C GLN A 374 -20.21 -20.06 22.58
N PRO A 375 -19.78 -20.58 21.41
CA PRO A 375 -18.61 -20.04 20.70
C PRO A 375 -18.69 -18.54 20.39
N SER A 376 -19.89 -17.97 20.25
CA SER A 376 -20.09 -16.52 20.08
C SER A 376 -19.63 -15.67 21.28
N LEU A 377 -19.43 -16.25 22.46
CA LEU A 377 -18.97 -15.56 23.65
C LEU A 377 -17.46 -15.72 23.88
N ALA A 378 -16.76 -16.49 23.04
CA ALA A 378 -15.33 -16.70 23.18
C ALA A 378 -14.58 -15.37 22.96
N SER A 379 -13.83 -14.94 23.97
CA SER A 379 -12.88 -13.82 23.86
C SER A 379 -11.46 -14.27 23.54
N LYS A 380 -11.19 -15.58 23.60
CA LYS A 380 -9.90 -16.21 23.30
C LYS A 380 -10.10 -17.65 22.83
N VAL A 381 -9.21 -18.14 21.97
CA VAL A 381 -9.19 -19.51 21.45
C VAL A 381 -7.81 -20.15 21.60
N ASN A 382 -7.76 -21.48 21.47
CA ASN A 382 -6.50 -22.22 21.45
C ASN A 382 -5.85 -22.05 20.06
N PRO A 383 -4.56 -21.66 19.95
CA PRO A 383 -3.84 -21.55 18.68
C PRO A 383 -3.43 -22.91 18.09
N SER A 384 -4.27 -23.93 18.26
CA SER A 384 -4.07 -25.25 17.66
C SER A 384 -4.97 -25.39 16.44
N GLU A 385 -4.36 -25.68 15.30
CA GLU A 385 -5.11 -25.99 14.08
C GLU A 385 -5.99 -27.21 14.30
N VAL A 386 -7.29 -27.09 14.00
CA VAL A 386 -8.21 -28.22 13.97
C VAL A 386 -7.96 -29.04 12.71
N ARG A 387 -7.73 -28.34 11.58
CA ARG A 387 -7.53 -28.97 10.28
C ARG A 387 -6.88 -28.00 9.30
N ARG A 388 -5.92 -28.50 8.53
CA ARG A 388 -5.41 -27.80 7.35
C ARG A 388 -6.34 -28.02 6.16
N ILE A 389 -7.00 -26.96 5.72
CA ILE A 389 -7.95 -27.00 4.60
C ILE A 389 -7.19 -26.98 3.28
N PHE A 390 -6.24 -26.06 3.10
CA PHE A 390 -5.50 -25.91 1.85
C PHE A 390 -4.04 -25.59 2.15
N THR A 391 -3.10 -26.10 1.35
CA THR A 391 -1.68 -25.71 1.42
C THR A 391 -1.02 -25.82 0.06
N MET A 392 -0.26 -24.80 -0.33
CA MET A 392 0.59 -24.85 -1.51
C MET A 392 1.88 -24.05 -1.31
N GLY A 393 2.99 -24.56 -1.85
CA GLY A 393 4.24 -23.82 -1.91
C GLY A 393 4.19 -22.74 -2.98
N LEU A 394 4.74 -21.56 -2.68
CA LEU A 394 4.73 -20.37 -3.52
C LEU A 394 6.05 -20.25 -4.31
N PRO A 395 6.00 -20.04 -5.64
CA PRO A 395 7.21 -20.00 -6.48
C PRO A 395 8.03 -18.73 -6.28
N TYR A 396 7.37 -17.63 -5.90
CA TYR A 396 7.98 -16.33 -5.62
C TYR A 396 7.41 -15.77 -4.31
N MET A 397 7.78 -14.54 -3.95
CA MET A 397 7.41 -13.93 -2.66
C MET A 397 6.30 -12.88 -2.74
N GLY A 398 5.80 -12.53 -3.93
CA GLY A 398 4.77 -11.51 -4.13
C GLY A 398 3.66 -11.94 -5.08
N ASP A 399 2.66 -11.07 -5.21
CA ASP A 399 1.48 -11.20 -6.07
C ASP A 399 0.62 -12.44 -5.77
N HIS A 400 0.34 -12.67 -4.48
CA HIS A 400 -0.45 -13.81 -4.02
C HIS A 400 -1.86 -13.44 -3.56
N GLY A 401 -2.11 -12.22 -3.06
CA GLY A 401 -3.34 -11.92 -2.33
C GLY A 401 -3.46 -12.80 -1.09
N GLY A 402 -4.57 -13.53 -0.96
CA GLY A 402 -4.76 -14.48 0.14
C GLY A 402 -6.04 -14.28 0.95
N GLN A 403 -6.94 -13.38 0.53
CA GLN A 403 -8.22 -13.24 1.19
C GLN A 403 -9.05 -14.52 1.08
N ILE A 404 -9.74 -14.84 2.17
CA ILE A 404 -10.79 -15.86 2.21
C ILE A 404 -12.11 -15.24 2.65
N LEU A 405 -13.23 -15.74 2.12
CA LEU A 405 -14.58 -15.36 2.57
C LEU A 405 -15.60 -16.45 2.21
N PHE A 406 -16.72 -16.48 2.91
CA PHE A 406 -17.81 -17.39 2.58
C PHE A 406 -18.80 -16.75 1.62
N GLY A 407 -19.24 -17.50 0.61
CA GLY A 407 -20.33 -17.08 -0.26
C GLY A 407 -21.64 -17.00 0.53
N PRO A 408 -22.34 -15.84 0.53
CA PRO A 408 -23.53 -15.66 1.36
C PRO A 408 -24.72 -16.50 0.90
N ALA A 409 -24.75 -16.90 -0.37
CA ALA A 409 -25.83 -17.69 -0.96
C ALA A 409 -25.57 -19.20 -0.94
N ASP A 410 -24.33 -19.63 -1.17
CA ASP A 410 -23.96 -21.04 -1.32
C ASP A 410 -23.26 -21.63 -0.08
N GLY A 411 -22.70 -20.78 0.80
CA GLY A 411 -22.01 -21.21 2.01
C GLY A 411 -20.64 -21.84 1.76
N TYR A 412 -20.09 -21.75 0.55
CA TYR A 412 -18.76 -22.27 0.22
C TYR A 412 -17.66 -21.28 0.56
N LEU A 413 -16.45 -21.78 0.80
CA LEU A 413 -15.28 -20.96 1.06
C LEU A 413 -14.63 -20.53 -0.25
N TYR A 414 -14.52 -19.23 -0.46
CA TYR A 414 -13.81 -18.63 -1.59
C TYR A 414 -12.40 -18.23 -1.15
N PHE A 415 -11.42 -18.48 -2.02
CA PHE A 415 -10.02 -18.17 -1.79
C PHE A 415 -9.43 -17.43 -2.98
N MET A 416 -8.90 -16.24 -2.72
CA MET A 416 -8.34 -15.33 -3.72
C MET A 416 -6.83 -15.53 -3.78
N MET A 417 -6.35 -15.95 -4.95
CA MET A 417 -4.93 -16.25 -5.18
C MET A 417 -4.44 -15.58 -6.46
N GLY A 418 -3.40 -14.77 -6.33
CA GLY A 418 -2.71 -14.12 -7.44
C GLY A 418 -1.81 -15.07 -8.23
N ASP A 419 -1.25 -14.59 -9.32
CA ASP A 419 -0.43 -15.37 -10.26
C ASP A 419 0.92 -15.79 -9.67
N GLY A 420 1.26 -15.28 -8.49
CA GLY A 420 2.51 -15.55 -7.80
C GLY A 420 3.66 -14.70 -8.32
N GLY A 421 3.42 -13.71 -9.18
CA GLY A 421 4.40 -12.71 -9.56
C GLY A 421 5.41 -13.18 -10.61
N GLY A 422 6.54 -12.47 -10.65
CA GLY A 422 7.47 -12.53 -11.77
C GLY A 422 6.94 -11.71 -12.95
N GLY A 423 7.68 -10.67 -13.36
CA GLY A 423 7.23 -9.76 -14.40
C GLY A 423 6.78 -10.51 -15.66
N GLY A 424 5.52 -10.31 -16.05
CA GLY A 424 4.91 -10.83 -17.28
C GLY A 424 4.20 -12.17 -17.13
N ASP A 425 4.04 -12.68 -15.90
CA ASP A 425 3.56 -14.04 -15.63
C ASP A 425 4.32 -15.06 -16.49
N PRO A 426 5.63 -15.28 -16.22
CA PRO A 426 6.54 -15.98 -17.12
C PRO A 426 6.14 -17.43 -17.40
N TYR A 427 5.35 -18.04 -16.50
CA TYR A 427 4.84 -19.40 -16.63
C TYR A 427 3.35 -19.44 -17.02
N ASN A 428 2.77 -18.27 -17.32
CA ASN A 428 1.37 -18.10 -17.69
C ASN A 428 0.42 -18.74 -16.67
N PHE A 429 0.76 -18.67 -15.39
CA PHE A 429 0.00 -19.29 -14.30
C PHE A 429 -1.44 -18.81 -14.26
N ALA A 430 -1.68 -17.51 -14.49
CA ALA A 430 -3.01 -16.92 -14.43
C ALA A 430 -3.98 -17.57 -15.43
N GLN A 431 -3.49 -17.90 -16.63
CA GLN A 431 -4.25 -18.57 -17.69
C GLN A 431 -4.08 -20.10 -17.68
N ASN A 432 -3.08 -20.63 -16.96
CA ASN A 432 -2.85 -22.06 -16.88
C ASN A 432 -3.95 -22.72 -16.06
N LYS A 433 -4.73 -23.56 -16.74
CA LYS A 433 -5.89 -24.28 -16.18
C LYS A 433 -5.53 -25.34 -15.15
N LYS A 434 -4.26 -25.77 -15.12
CA LYS A 434 -3.73 -26.77 -14.16
C LYS A 434 -3.04 -26.12 -12.95
N SER A 435 -2.96 -24.79 -12.92
CA SER A 435 -2.32 -24.02 -11.85
C SER A 435 -3.35 -23.45 -10.87
N PRO A 436 -3.12 -23.54 -9.54
CA PRO A 436 -3.94 -22.86 -8.55
C PRO A 436 -3.65 -21.35 -8.44
N LEU A 437 -2.56 -20.88 -9.07
CA LEU A 437 -2.15 -19.47 -9.09
C LEU A 437 -2.97 -18.66 -10.11
N GLY A 438 -3.28 -17.41 -9.78
CA GLY A 438 -4.05 -16.46 -10.57
C GLY A 438 -5.52 -16.86 -10.72
N LYS A 439 -6.10 -17.37 -9.63
CA LYS A 439 -7.43 -17.96 -9.55
C LYS A 439 -8.21 -17.41 -8.34
N ILE A 440 -9.53 -17.37 -8.50
CA ILE A 440 -10.43 -17.48 -7.35
C ILE A 440 -10.87 -18.93 -7.29
N MET A 441 -10.60 -19.58 -6.16
CA MET A 441 -10.99 -20.96 -5.90
C MET A 441 -12.24 -21.00 -5.02
N ARG A 442 -13.10 -22.01 -5.21
CA ARG A 442 -14.31 -22.24 -4.40
C ARG A 442 -14.32 -23.67 -3.86
N LEU A 443 -14.33 -23.79 -2.53
CA LEU A 443 -14.08 -25.02 -1.78
C LEU A 443 -15.25 -25.37 -0.85
N ASP A 444 -15.58 -26.66 -0.73
CA ASP A 444 -16.52 -27.19 0.26
C ASP A 444 -15.74 -27.71 1.48
N VAL A 445 -15.89 -26.99 2.61
CA VAL A 445 -15.21 -27.28 3.88
C VAL A 445 -16.09 -28.07 4.86
N ASP A 446 -17.30 -28.43 4.48
CA ASP A 446 -18.24 -29.19 5.30
C ASP A 446 -18.20 -30.68 4.98
N ASN A 447 -18.03 -31.02 3.70
CA ASN A 447 -18.02 -32.40 3.24
C ASN A 447 -16.58 -32.87 2.99
N ILE A 448 -15.89 -33.26 4.06
CA ILE A 448 -14.48 -33.66 3.97
C ILE A 448 -14.35 -35.08 3.40
N PRO A 449 -13.61 -35.26 2.30
CA PRO A 449 -13.37 -36.57 1.72
C PRO A 449 -12.40 -37.40 2.57
N SER A 450 -12.44 -38.73 2.38
CA SER A 450 -11.43 -39.62 2.97
C SER A 450 -10.04 -39.35 2.39
N ALA A 451 -8.98 -39.72 3.13
CA ALA A 451 -7.59 -39.56 2.65
C ALA A 451 -7.35 -40.22 1.28
N LYS A 452 -8.02 -41.35 1.01
CA LYS A 452 -7.95 -42.00 -0.31
C LYS A 452 -8.56 -41.12 -1.40
N GLN A 453 -9.73 -40.54 -1.16
CA GLN A 453 -10.39 -39.64 -2.12
C GLN A 453 -9.58 -38.35 -2.36
N ILE A 454 -8.95 -37.80 -1.32
CA ILE A 454 -8.02 -36.65 -1.45
C ILE A 454 -6.89 -36.99 -2.42
N THR A 455 -6.26 -38.15 -2.24
CA THR A 455 -5.18 -38.63 -3.12
C THR A 455 -5.67 -38.94 -4.54
N ASP A 456 -6.80 -39.65 -4.67
CA ASP A 456 -7.36 -40.05 -5.97
C ASP A 456 -7.79 -38.83 -6.81
N LEU A 457 -8.23 -37.75 -6.15
CA LEU A 457 -8.61 -36.48 -6.79
C LEU A 457 -7.45 -35.48 -6.91
N GLY A 458 -6.31 -35.75 -6.27
CA GLY A 458 -5.15 -34.85 -6.29
C GLY A 458 -5.37 -33.49 -5.62
N LEU A 459 -6.24 -33.44 -4.60
CA LEU A 459 -6.60 -32.18 -3.92
C LEU A 459 -5.42 -31.59 -3.15
N TRP A 460 -5.45 -30.26 -2.99
CA TRP A 460 -4.41 -29.51 -2.27
C TRP A 460 -4.59 -29.49 -0.75
N GLY A 461 -5.60 -30.19 -0.22
CA GLY A 461 -5.83 -30.31 1.22
C GLY A 461 -7.15 -30.97 1.57
N ASN A 462 -7.65 -30.70 2.78
CA ASN A 462 -8.86 -31.31 3.33
C ASN A 462 -10.10 -30.45 3.01
N TYR A 463 -10.61 -30.58 1.79
CA TYR A 463 -11.89 -30.04 1.33
C TYR A 463 -12.48 -30.97 0.27
N SER A 464 -13.74 -30.75 -0.12
CA SER A 464 -14.28 -31.28 -1.37
C SER A 464 -14.56 -30.17 -2.38
N ILE A 465 -14.85 -30.56 -3.61
CA ILE A 465 -15.20 -29.63 -4.68
C ILE A 465 -16.72 -29.49 -4.75
N PRO A 466 -17.26 -28.26 -4.70
CA PRO A 466 -18.67 -28.02 -5.01
C PRO A 466 -19.03 -28.57 -6.40
N LYS A 467 -20.10 -29.36 -6.47
CA LYS A 467 -20.51 -30.04 -7.72
C LYS A 467 -20.96 -29.08 -8.82
N ASP A 468 -21.34 -27.87 -8.42
CA ASP A 468 -21.73 -26.77 -9.29
C ASP A 468 -20.55 -25.84 -9.63
N ASN A 469 -19.30 -26.20 -9.30
CA ASN A 469 -18.13 -25.45 -9.78
C ASN A 469 -18.14 -25.43 -11.32
N PRO A 470 -17.82 -24.29 -11.96
CA PRO A 470 -17.94 -24.13 -13.42
C PRO A 470 -17.19 -25.19 -14.23
N TYR A 471 -16.12 -25.75 -13.65
CA TYR A 471 -15.22 -26.70 -14.32
C TYR A 471 -15.19 -28.07 -13.65
N PHE A 472 -16.19 -28.42 -12.84
CA PHE A 472 -16.23 -29.69 -12.10
C PHE A 472 -16.05 -30.93 -13.00
N GLU A 473 -16.60 -30.92 -14.21
CA GLU A 473 -16.50 -32.04 -15.17
C GLU A 473 -15.32 -31.94 -16.14
N ASP A 474 -14.63 -30.79 -16.20
CA ASP A 474 -13.51 -30.57 -17.13
C ASP A 474 -12.20 -31.10 -16.55
N LYS A 475 -11.77 -32.26 -17.03
CA LYS A 475 -10.53 -32.94 -16.59
C LYS A 475 -9.25 -32.19 -16.96
N GLU A 476 -9.32 -31.20 -17.85
CA GLU A 476 -8.17 -30.36 -18.20
C GLU A 476 -8.05 -29.12 -17.33
N MET A 477 -9.00 -28.87 -16.42
CA MET A 477 -8.96 -27.78 -15.45
C MET A 477 -8.90 -28.30 -14.02
N LEU A 478 -8.27 -27.51 -13.15
CA LEU A 478 -8.39 -27.73 -11.72
C LEU A 478 -9.86 -27.52 -11.29
N PRO A 479 -10.47 -28.52 -10.64
CA PRO A 479 -11.89 -28.48 -10.28
C PRO A 479 -12.19 -27.43 -9.19
N GLU A 480 -11.18 -26.93 -8.47
CA GLU A 480 -11.26 -25.84 -7.50
C GLU A 480 -11.56 -24.48 -8.14
N ILE A 481 -11.21 -24.30 -9.43
CA ILE A 481 -11.27 -23.01 -10.10
C ILE A 481 -12.73 -22.56 -10.23
N TRP A 482 -13.02 -21.39 -9.68
CA TRP A 482 -14.28 -20.68 -9.91
C TRP A 482 -14.12 -19.56 -10.94
N ALA A 483 -13.01 -18.82 -10.86
CA ALA A 483 -12.61 -17.84 -11.87
C ALA A 483 -11.08 -17.83 -12.06
N LEU A 484 -10.61 -17.37 -13.22
CA LEU A 484 -9.17 -17.34 -13.57
C LEU A 484 -8.77 -16.04 -14.26
N GLY A 485 -7.46 -15.78 -14.30
CA GLY A 485 -6.87 -14.63 -14.98
C GLY A 485 -6.56 -13.46 -14.06
N PHE A 486 -6.37 -13.72 -12.77
CA PHE A 486 -6.05 -12.70 -11.77
C PHE A 486 -4.55 -12.54 -11.61
N ARG A 487 -4.08 -11.32 -11.40
CA ARG A 487 -2.67 -11.04 -11.12
C ARG A 487 -2.40 -10.96 -9.62
N ASN A 488 -3.07 -10.05 -8.91
CA ASN A 488 -2.98 -9.93 -7.46
C ASN A 488 -4.33 -9.47 -6.88
N PRO A 489 -5.32 -10.38 -6.76
CA PRO A 489 -6.65 -10.10 -6.24
C PRO A 489 -6.59 -9.89 -4.72
N TRP A 490 -6.65 -8.63 -4.29
CA TRP A 490 -6.39 -8.27 -2.89
C TRP A 490 -7.64 -8.36 -2.01
N ARG A 491 -8.64 -7.52 -2.29
CA ARG A 491 -9.91 -7.50 -1.56
C ARG A 491 -11.06 -7.66 -2.53
N CYS A 492 -11.92 -8.60 -2.20
CA CYS A 492 -13.12 -8.96 -2.90
C CYS A 492 -14.29 -9.04 -1.92
N SER A 493 -15.50 -8.87 -2.46
CA SER A 493 -16.73 -8.93 -1.69
C SER A 493 -17.90 -9.36 -2.58
N PHE A 494 -18.88 -10.02 -1.95
CA PHE A 494 -20.20 -10.17 -2.52
C PHE A 494 -21.02 -8.92 -2.25
N ASP A 495 -21.82 -8.52 -3.23
CA ASP A 495 -22.83 -7.48 -3.07
C ASP A 495 -23.93 -7.97 -2.12
N SER A 496 -24.21 -7.20 -1.07
CA SER A 496 -25.19 -7.59 -0.04
C SER A 496 -26.64 -7.57 -0.54
N GLU A 497 -26.97 -6.73 -1.52
CA GLU A 497 -28.29 -6.67 -2.14
C GLU A 497 -28.43 -7.69 -3.28
N ARG A 498 -27.30 -8.03 -3.92
CA ARG A 498 -27.23 -8.97 -5.05
C ARG A 498 -26.18 -10.04 -4.75
N PRO A 499 -26.48 -11.04 -3.91
CA PRO A 499 -25.49 -12.00 -3.40
C PRO A 499 -24.84 -12.90 -4.46
N SER A 500 -25.29 -12.84 -5.72
CA SER A 500 -24.64 -13.48 -6.87
C SER A 500 -23.59 -12.60 -7.55
N TYR A 501 -23.50 -11.31 -7.20
CA TYR A 501 -22.55 -10.36 -7.76
C TYR A 501 -21.30 -10.36 -6.87
N PHE A 502 -20.17 -10.65 -7.49
CA PHE A 502 -18.88 -10.74 -6.83
C PHE A 502 -17.93 -9.72 -7.46
N PHE A 503 -17.31 -8.90 -6.62
CA PHE A 503 -16.40 -7.84 -7.02
C PHE A 503 -15.02 -8.09 -6.41
N CYS A 504 -13.98 -7.81 -7.18
CA CYS A 504 -12.58 -7.88 -6.73
C CYS A 504 -11.81 -6.65 -7.17
N GLY A 505 -11.01 -6.11 -6.25
CA GLY A 505 -9.87 -5.28 -6.61
C GLY A 505 -8.69 -6.18 -7.00
N ASP A 506 -8.25 -6.07 -8.26
CA ASP A 506 -7.08 -6.77 -8.77
C ASP A 506 -6.03 -5.74 -9.20
N SER A 507 -4.83 -5.81 -8.61
CA SER A 507 -3.74 -4.92 -9.00
C SER A 507 -3.18 -5.44 -10.32
N GLY A 508 -3.34 -4.70 -11.42
CA GLY A 508 -2.82 -5.12 -12.74
C GLY A 508 -1.29 -5.12 -12.81
N GLN A 509 -0.73 -5.39 -13.99
CA GLN A 509 0.72 -5.43 -14.23
C GLN A 509 1.32 -4.11 -14.72
#